data_AF-A0A817B2H4-F1
#
_entry.id   AF-A0A817B2H4-F1
#
_cell.length_a   1.000
_cell.length_b   1.000
_cell.length_c   1.000
_cell.angle_alpha   90.00
_cell.angle_beta   90.00
_cell.angle_gamma   90.00
#
_symmetry.space_group_name_H-M   'P 1'
#
loop_
_entity.id
_entity.type
_entity.pdbx_description
1 polymer ?
#
loop_
_entity_poly.entity_id
_entity_poly.type
_entity_poly.pdbx_seq_one_letter_code
_entity_poly.pdbx_strand_id
1 'polypeptide(L)'
;MDAFLAELTSHSHASQPDRVSAIQLKNDIKVRAVITDEPTSSILHSVLRTYPLSAAGERSSNEALMLMIRRQRTIETVDVDGRLPEKLRKTYRDQDFILHEDKNLIIFTTKTNLSIPKQNKHWFADGKFKLNYQLNVSLFLSHFLS
;
A
#
# COMPACT_ATOMS: atom_id res chain seq x y z
N MET A 1 -7.63 -30.46 -29.61
CA MET A 1 -8.03 -29.75 -28.38
C MET A 1 -7.37 -28.40 -28.45
N ASP A 2 -8.09 -27.44 -29.02
CA ASP A 2 -7.56 -26.11 -29.31
C ASP A 2 -7.57 -25.26 -28.04
N ALA A 3 -6.37 -24.86 -27.62
CA ALA A 3 -6.17 -23.98 -26.48
C ALA A 3 -6.64 -22.56 -26.86
N PHE A 4 -7.81 -22.17 -26.35
CA PHE A 4 -8.26 -20.77 -26.35
C PHE A 4 -7.33 -19.95 -25.45
N LEU A 5 -6.27 -19.39 -26.03
CA LEU A 5 -5.53 -18.29 -25.42
C LEU A 5 -6.43 -17.05 -25.49
N ALA A 6 -7.17 -16.79 -24.41
CA ALA A 6 -7.96 -15.57 -24.29
C ALA A 6 -7.05 -14.36 -24.46
N GLU A 7 -7.34 -13.51 -25.46
CA GLU A 7 -6.65 -12.23 -25.62
C GLU A 7 -6.79 -11.44 -24.32
N LEU A 8 -5.63 -11.09 -23.75
CA LEU A 8 -5.55 -10.20 -22.61
C LEU A 8 -6.23 -8.89 -23.03
N THR A 9 -7.40 -8.59 -22.48
CA THR A 9 -8.16 -7.36 -22.77
C THR A 9 -7.35 -6.16 -22.27
N SER A 10 -6.46 -5.66 -23.12
CA SER A 10 -5.63 -4.49 -22.89
C SER A 10 -6.51 -3.23 -22.99
N HIS A 11 -7.26 -2.96 -21.93
CA HIS A 11 -7.95 -1.67 -21.77
C HIS A 11 -6.95 -0.63 -21.25
N SER A 12 -6.08 -0.15 -22.15
CA SER A 12 -5.18 0.97 -21.86
C SER A 12 -5.96 2.28 -21.95
N HIS A 13 -6.47 2.79 -20.83
CA HIS A 13 -6.97 4.16 -20.78
C HIS A 13 -5.81 5.13 -21.03
N ALA A 14 -6.05 6.17 -21.83
CA ALA A 14 -5.10 7.26 -21.96
C ALA A 14 -4.79 7.84 -20.57
N SER A 15 -3.52 8.15 -20.31
CA SER A 15 -3.09 8.73 -19.04
C SER A 15 -3.82 10.05 -18.81
N GLN A 16 -4.46 10.20 -17.65
CA GLN A 16 -5.08 11.45 -17.22
C GLN A 16 -4.01 12.33 -16.55
N PRO A 17 -3.44 13.34 -17.23
CA PRO A 17 -2.29 14.09 -16.72
C PRO A 17 -2.60 14.85 -15.42
N ASP A 18 -3.83 15.32 -15.25
CA ASP A 18 -4.26 16.01 -14.04
C ASP A 18 -4.24 15.08 -12.81
N ARG A 19 -4.66 13.82 -13.00
CA ARG A 19 -4.61 12.79 -11.97
C ARG A 19 -3.18 12.43 -11.59
N VAL A 20 -2.26 12.40 -12.57
CA VAL A 20 -0.83 12.19 -12.31
C VAL A 20 -0.28 13.31 -11.44
N SER A 21 -0.60 14.56 -11.76
CA SER A 21 -0.19 15.75 -10.99
C SER A 21 -0.72 15.70 -9.55
N ALA A 22 -1.98 15.31 -9.36
CA ALA A 22 -2.58 15.15 -8.04
C ALA A 22 -1.93 14.02 -7.21
N ILE A 23 -1.52 12.93 -7.87
CA ILE A 23 -0.76 11.84 -7.22
C ILE A 23 0.62 12.34 -6.79
N GLN A 24 1.34 13.04 -7.67
CA GLN A 24 2.65 13.61 -7.38
C GLN A 24 2.59 14.58 -6.18
N LEU A 25 1.63 15.51 -6.19
CA LEU A 25 1.35 16.42 -5.07
C LEU A 25 1.22 15.67 -3.74
N LYS A 26 0.41 14.60 -3.71
CA LYS A 26 0.18 13.80 -2.50
C LYS A 26 1.46 13.08 -2.05
N ASN A 27 2.25 12.58 -2.98
CA ASN A 27 3.51 11.90 -2.68
C ASN A 27 4.53 12.88 -2.11
N ASP A 28 4.69 14.06 -2.70
CA ASP A 28 5.61 15.10 -2.23
C ASP A 28 5.26 15.54 -0.80
N ILE A 29 3.96 15.77 -0.54
CA ILE A 29 3.48 16.09 0.81
C ILE A 29 3.82 14.97 1.79
N LYS A 30 3.60 13.69 1.42
CA LYS A 30 3.91 12.55 2.30
C LYS A 30 5.41 12.45 2.59
N VAL A 31 6.24 12.51 1.56
CA VAL A 31 7.71 12.42 1.69
C VAL A 31 8.23 13.54 2.59
N ARG A 32 7.81 14.80 2.33
CA ARG A 32 8.24 15.95 3.14
C ARG A 32 7.72 15.89 4.57
N ALA A 33 6.50 15.41 4.78
CA ALA A 33 5.92 15.25 6.11
C ALA A 33 6.66 14.19 6.96
N VAL A 34 7.26 13.16 6.33
CA VAL A 34 8.10 12.16 7.01
C VAL A 34 9.48 12.71 7.35
N ILE A 35 10.10 13.44 6.42
CA ILE A 35 11.54 13.78 6.52
C ILE A 35 11.77 15.11 7.25
N THR A 36 10.78 16.01 7.30
CA THR A 36 10.94 17.37 7.81
C THR A 36 10.00 17.70 8.97
N ASP A 37 10.48 18.54 9.89
CA ASP A 37 9.70 19.06 11.02
C ASP A 37 9.03 20.42 10.72
N GLU A 38 8.89 20.77 9.43
CA GLU A 38 8.29 22.05 9.05
C GLU A 38 6.83 22.19 9.54
N PRO A 39 6.30 23.40 9.77
CA PRO A 39 4.87 23.54 10.05
C PRO A 39 4.00 22.95 8.93
N THR A 40 2.87 22.31 9.28
CA THR A 40 1.94 21.71 8.29
C THR A 40 1.50 22.70 7.22
N SER A 41 1.25 23.96 7.61
CA SER A 41 0.92 25.04 6.68
C SER A 41 2.06 25.34 5.71
N SER A 42 3.31 25.36 6.17
CA SER A 42 4.50 25.58 5.34
C SER A 42 4.61 24.52 4.23
N ILE A 43 4.51 23.24 4.60
CA ILE A 43 4.54 22.13 3.64
C ILE A 43 3.42 22.31 2.61
N LEU A 44 2.18 22.54 3.07
CA LEU A 44 1.03 22.67 2.19
C LEU A 44 1.18 23.84 1.21
N HIS A 45 1.51 25.04 1.70
CA HIS A 45 1.66 26.22 0.85
C HIS A 45 2.82 26.07 -0.15
N SER A 46 3.94 25.50 0.28
CA SER A 46 5.09 25.27 -0.59
C SER A 46 4.74 24.35 -1.76
N VAL A 47 4.04 23.24 -1.51
CA VAL A 47 3.70 22.28 -2.58
C VAL A 47 2.54 22.81 -3.44
N LEU A 48 1.56 23.52 -2.86
CA LEU A 48 0.47 24.11 -3.65
C LEU A 48 0.93 25.22 -4.59
N ARG A 49 2.02 25.94 -4.26
CA ARG A 49 2.58 26.98 -5.12
C ARG A 49 3.06 26.44 -6.48
N THR A 50 3.49 25.19 -6.53
CA THR A 50 3.99 24.54 -7.76
C THR A 50 2.92 23.68 -8.44
N TYR A 51 1.72 23.59 -7.87
CA TYR A 51 0.65 22.75 -8.42
C TYR A 51 0.00 23.39 -9.65
N PRO A 52 -0.13 22.68 -10.79
CA PRO A 52 -0.65 23.25 -12.02
C PRO A 52 -2.13 23.61 -11.91
N LEU A 53 -2.52 24.77 -12.43
CA LEU A 53 -3.90 25.24 -12.41
C LEU A 53 -4.83 24.33 -13.23
N SER A 54 -4.31 23.67 -14.29
CA SER A 54 -5.08 22.70 -15.09
C SER A 54 -5.56 21.52 -14.26
N ALA A 55 -4.79 21.09 -13.26
CA ALA A 55 -5.12 19.96 -12.40
C ALA A 55 -5.92 20.37 -11.14
N ALA A 56 -6.38 21.62 -11.04
CA ALA A 56 -7.09 22.12 -9.85
C ALA A 56 -8.34 21.31 -9.51
N GLY A 57 -9.02 20.74 -10.52
CA GLY A 57 -10.22 19.89 -10.33
C GLY A 57 -9.94 18.56 -9.63
N GLU A 58 -8.74 18.00 -9.76
CA GLU A 58 -8.32 16.75 -9.12
C GLU A 58 -7.76 16.95 -7.70
N ARG A 59 -7.69 18.22 -7.26
CA ARG A 59 -7.08 18.58 -5.98
C ARG A 59 -8.01 18.21 -4.82
N SER A 60 -7.47 17.50 -3.83
CA SER A 60 -8.16 17.28 -2.55
C SER A 60 -8.28 18.59 -1.76
N SER A 61 -9.27 18.69 -0.86
CA SER A 61 -9.44 19.90 -0.04
C SER A 61 -8.20 20.16 0.83
N ASN A 62 -7.94 21.44 1.15
CA ASN A 62 -6.81 21.82 2.01
C ASN A 62 -6.87 21.13 3.37
N GLU A 63 -8.07 20.99 3.94
CA GLU A 63 -8.29 20.27 5.20
C GLU A 63 -7.88 18.80 5.11
N ALA A 64 -8.27 18.10 4.03
CA ALA A 64 -7.88 16.71 3.81
C ALA A 64 -6.36 16.57 3.67
N LEU A 65 -5.70 17.51 3.00
CA LEU A 65 -4.23 17.51 2.85
C LEU A 65 -3.53 17.78 4.19
N MET A 66 -4.03 18.70 5.01
CA MET A 66 -3.49 18.94 6.36
C MET A 66 -3.64 17.72 7.27
N LEU A 67 -4.81 17.07 7.24
CA LEU A 67 -5.04 15.82 7.97
C LEU A 67 -4.09 14.71 7.51
N MET A 68 -3.83 14.62 6.20
CA MET A 68 -2.85 13.68 5.65
C MET A 68 -1.44 13.94 6.19
N ILE A 69 -0.98 15.20 6.24
CA ILE A 69 0.33 15.56 6.81
C ILE A 69 0.42 15.14 8.28
N ARG A 70 -0.60 15.46 9.09
CA ARG A 70 -0.64 15.08 10.51
C ARG A 70 -0.58 13.57 10.69
N ARG A 71 -1.39 12.82 9.93
CA ARG A 71 -1.38 11.36 9.95
C ARG A 71 0.00 10.82 9.60
N GLN A 72 0.62 11.34 8.54
CA GLN A 72 1.92 10.89 8.08
C GLN A 72 3.01 11.04 9.15
N ARG A 73 2.95 12.10 9.96
CA ARG A 73 3.88 12.33 11.09
C ARG A 73 3.68 11.37 12.27
N THR A 74 2.46 10.90 12.45
CA THR A 74 2.10 9.94 13.51
C THR A 74 2.24 8.48 13.10
N ILE A 75 2.56 8.21 11.82
CA ILE A 75 2.80 6.84 11.36
C ILE A 75 4.07 6.36 12.06
N GLU A 76 3.95 5.25 12.78
CA GLU A 76 5.12 4.60 13.33
C GLU A 76 6.02 4.13 12.20
N THR A 77 7.28 4.56 12.29
CA THR A 77 8.33 4.09 11.42
C THR A 77 8.61 2.62 11.70
N VAL A 78 8.98 1.91 10.64
CA VAL A 78 9.54 0.56 10.74
C VAL A 78 10.76 0.59 11.67
N ASP A 79 10.98 -0.47 12.43
CA ASP A 79 12.14 -0.59 13.32
C ASP A 79 13.46 -0.52 12.53
N VAL A 80 14.58 -0.28 13.22
CA VAL A 80 15.94 -0.20 12.63
C VAL A 80 16.27 -1.46 11.82
N ASP A 81 15.75 -2.61 12.25
CA ASP A 81 15.90 -3.91 11.60
C ASP A 81 15.00 -4.11 10.36
N GLY A 82 14.21 -3.10 9.98
CA GLY A 82 13.23 -3.22 8.90
C GLY A 82 11.99 -4.05 9.28
N ARG A 83 11.83 -4.36 10.57
CA ARG A 83 10.69 -5.12 11.09
C ARG A 83 9.51 -4.23 11.45
N LEU A 84 8.30 -4.76 11.28
CA LEU A 84 7.08 -4.07 11.69
C LEU A 84 7.05 -3.86 13.22
N PRO A 85 6.68 -2.65 13.70
CA PRO A 85 6.50 -2.37 15.12
C PRO A 85 5.59 -3.40 15.79
N GLU A 86 5.90 -3.80 17.03
CA GLU A 86 5.20 -4.89 17.72
C GLU A 86 3.68 -4.69 17.78
N LYS A 87 3.22 -3.44 17.94
CA LYS A 87 1.80 -3.10 17.96
C LYS A 87 1.07 -3.40 16.64
N LEU A 88 1.79 -3.42 15.51
CA LEU A 88 1.26 -3.73 14.19
C LEU A 88 1.38 -5.23 13.85
N ARG A 89 2.09 -6.01 14.68
CA ARG A 89 2.24 -7.46 14.50
C ARG A 89 1.03 -8.24 15.03
N LYS A 90 0.20 -7.60 15.85
CA LYS A 90 -1.00 -8.19 16.45
C LYS A 90 -2.27 -7.60 15.85
N THR A 91 -3.31 -8.43 15.79
CA THR A 91 -4.67 -7.98 15.47
C THR A 91 -5.25 -7.17 16.63
N TYR A 92 -6.41 -6.53 16.42
CA TYR A 92 -7.17 -5.86 17.48
C TYR A 92 -7.66 -6.80 18.62
N ARG A 93 -7.47 -8.12 18.46
CA ARG A 93 -7.77 -9.15 19.47
C ARG A 93 -6.50 -9.76 20.08
N ASP A 94 -5.37 -9.07 19.95
CA ASP A 94 -4.05 -9.52 20.42
C ASP A 94 -3.57 -10.85 19.82
N GLN A 95 -4.12 -11.28 18.68
CA GLN A 95 -3.65 -12.47 17.97
C GLN A 95 -2.50 -12.10 17.03
N ASP A 96 -1.49 -12.97 16.93
CA ASP A 96 -0.42 -12.83 15.95
C ASP A 96 -0.99 -12.77 14.52
N PHE A 97 -0.61 -11.71 13.81
CA PHE A 97 -1.08 -11.43 12.45
C PHE A 97 0.01 -11.64 11.39
N ILE A 98 1.28 -11.75 11.82
CA ILE A 98 2.41 -12.04 10.94
C ILE A 98 2.79 -13.50 11.10
N LEU A 99 2.53 -14.31 10.08
CA LEU A 99 2.90 -15.73 10.08
C LEU A 99 4.36 -15.94 9.69
N HIS A 100 4.82 -15.16 8.72
CA HIS A 100 6.15 -15.26 8.15
C HIS A 100 6.65 -13.88 7.78
N GLU A 101 7.89 -13.59 8.12
CA GLU A 101 8.58 -12.34 7.82
C GLU A 101 10.03 -12.68 7.45
N ASP A 102 10.38 -12.43 6.20
CA ASP A 102 11.73 -12.48 5.65
C ASP A 102 12.00 -11.18 4.89
N LYS A 103 13.26 -10.95 4.50
CA LYS A 103 13.73 -9.75 3.76
C LYS A 103 12.90 -9.45 2.50
N ASN A 104 12.34 -10.48 1.87
CA ASN A 104 11.57 -10.33 0.63
C ASN A 104 10.06 -10.48 0.85
N LEU A 105 9.64 -11.19 1.89
CA LEU A 105 8.27 -11.71 1.99
C LEU A 105 7.70 -11.49 3.39
N ILE A 106 6.54 -10.84 3.47
CA ILE A 106 5.74 -10.78 4.69
C ILE A 106 4.37 -11.40 4.40
N ILE A 107 4.00 -12.42 5.17
CA ILE A 107 2.69 -13.08 5.09
C ILE A 107 1.83 -12.65 6.28
N PHE A 108 0.78 -11.91 5.98
CA PHE A 108 -0.21 -11.47 6.95
C PHE A 108 -1.37 -12.46 7.02
N THR A 109 -1.49 -13.20 8.12
CA THR A 109 -2.60 -14.13 8.37
C THR A 109 -2.69 -14.50 9.84
N THR A 110 -3.83 -15.04 10.26
CA THR A 110 -4.03 -15.60 11.60
C THR A 110 -4.08 -17.12 11.55
N LYS A 111 -3.86 -17.79 12.69
CA LYS A 111 -4.04 -19.26 12.79
C LYS A 111 -5.43 -19.71 12.34
N THR A 112 -6.46 -18.91 12.64
CA THR A 112 -7.84 -19.16 12.21
C THR A 112 -7.99 -19.03 10.69
N ASN A 113 -7.34 -18.05 10.06
CA ASN A 113 -7.39 -17.92 8.61
C ASN A 113 -6.65 -19.05 7.90
N LEU A 114 -5.61 -19.63 8.52
CA LEU A 114 -4.89 -20.79 8.00
C LEU A 114 -5.64 -22.12 8.13
N SER A 115 -6.57 -22.24 9.08
CA SER A 115 -7.38 -23.46 9.18
C SER A 115 -8.38 -23.58 8.03
N ILE A 116 -8.84 -22.45 7.47
CA ILE A 116 -9.77 -22.41 6.33
C ILE A 116 -9.18 -23.14 5.10
N PRO A 117 -7.99 -22.79 4.57
CA PRO A 117 -7.41 -23.51 3.44
C PRO A 117 -7.01 -24.96 3.80
N LYS A 118 -6.75 -25.26 5.08
CA LYS A 118 -6.48 -26.64 5.51
C LYS A 118 -7.72 -27.55 5.43
N GLN A 119 -8.91 -27.00 5.69
CA GLN A 119 -10.17 -27.74 5.66
C GLN A 119 -10.78 -27.87 4.26
N ASN A 120 -10.39 -27.00 3.33
CA ASN A 120 -10.98 -26.94 2.00
C ASN A 120 -10.00 -27.46 0.94
N LYS A 121 -10.42 -28.48 0.16
CA LYS A 121 -9.60 -29.09 -0.90
C LYS A 121 -9.28 -28.14 -2.06
N HIS A 122 -10.12 -27.12 -2.26
CA HIS A 122 -10.00 -26.18 -3.37
C HIS A 122 -10.04 -24.75 -2.82
N TRP A 123 -9.11 -23.92 -3.30
CA TRP A 123 -9.02 -22.52 -2.96
C TRP A 123 -8.87 -21.71 -4.25
N PHE A 124 -9.52 -20.56 -4.31
CA PHE A 124 -9.44 -19.62 -5.41
C PHE A 124 -8.94 -18.29 -4.86
N ALA A 125 -7.86 -17.78 -5.40
CA ALA A 125 -7.39 -16.44 -5.08
C ALA A 125 -7.94 -15.45 -6.12
N ASP A 126 -8.69 -14.44 -5.69
CA ASP A 126 -9.27 -13.37 -6.54
C ASP A 126 -8.21 -12.43 -7.14
N GLY A 127 -6.92 -12.79 -7.15
CA GLY A 127 -5.86 -12.03 -7.81
C GLY A 127 -5.63 -10.58 -7.32
N LYS A 128 -6.36 -10.11 -6.29
CA LYS A 128 -6.23 -8.75 -5.76
C LYS A 128 -4.99 -8.61 -4.88
N PHE A 129 -3.83 -8.74 -5.50
CA PHE A 129 -2.55 -8.46 -4.88
C PHE A 129 -2.21 -7.00 -5.12
N LYS A 130 -1.96 -6.26 -4.04
CA LYS A 130 -1.37 -4.93 -4.13
C LYS A 130 0.13 -5.09 -3.96
N LEU A 131 0.84 -5.25 -5.07
CA LEU A 131 2.31 -5.21 -5.09
C LEU A 131 2.74 -3.79 -4.72
N ASN A 132 3.45 -3.66 -3.61
CA ASN A 132 4.13 -2.43 -3.27
C ASN A 132 5.62 -2.69 -3.48
N TYR A 133 6.22 -2.07 -4.50
CA TYR A 133 7.58 -2.35 -4.99
C TYR A 133 8.72 -2.08 -3.98
N GLN A 134 8.39 -1.73 -2.73
CA GLN A 134 9.35 -1.74 -1.62
C GLN A 134 9.50 -3.12 -0.96
N LEU A 135 8.57 -4.06 -1.19
CA LEU A 135 8.58 -5.42 -0.67
C LEU A 135 8.23 -6.41 -1.80
N ASN A 136 9.21 -7.16 -2.29
CA ASN A 136 9.04 -8.17 -3.34
C ASN A 136 8.33 -9.42 -2.82
N VAL A 137 7.03 -9.34 -2.60
CA VAL A 137 6.23 -10.48 -2.12
C VAL A 137 5.81 -11.37 -3.30
N SER A 138 6.46 -12.52 -3.43
CA SER A 138 5.96 -13.67 -4.21
C SER A 138 5.34 -14.69 -3.26
N LEU A 139 4.05 -15.02 -3.43
CA LEU A 139 3.44 -16.16 -2.75
C LEU A 139 3.76 -17.43 -3.54
N PHE A 140 4.73 -18.22 -3.06
CA PHE A 140 4.91 -19.60 -3.51
C PHE A 140 3.96 -20.51 -2.73
N LEU A 141 3.10 -21.19 -3.47
CA LEU A 141 2.18 -22.22 -2.96
C LEU A 141 2.66 -23.61 -3.39
N SER A 142 3.94 -23.90 -3.15
CA SER A 142 4.57 -25.16 -3.61
C SER A 142 4.91 -26.17 -2.53
N HIS A 143 4.67 -25.93 -1.23
CA HIS A 143 5.15 -26.85 -0.16
C HIS A 143 4.15 -27.15 0.97
N PHE A 144 2.85 -27.25 0.68
CA PHE A 144 1.85 -27.74 1.65
C PHE A 144 1.26 -29.13 1.31
N LEU A 145 1.93 -29.88 0.42
CA LEU A 145 1.66 -31.29 0.16
C LEU A 145 2.94 -32.09 0.44
N SER A 146 3.22 -32.32 1.72
CA SER A 146 4.01 -33.46 2.20
C SER A 146 3.55 -33.83 3.60
#